data_AF-A0A4Y2RMP8-F1
#
_entry.id   AF-A0A4Y2RMP8-F1
#
_cell.length_a   1.000
_cell.length_b   1.000
_cell.length_c   1.000
_cell.angle_alpha   90.00
_cell.angle_beta   90.00
_cell.angle_gamma   90.00
#
_symmetry.space_group_name_H-M   'P 1'
#
loop_
_entity.id
_entity.type
_entity.pdbx_description
1 polymer ?
#
loop_
_entity_poly.entity_id
_entity_poly.type
_entity_poly.pdbx_seq_one_letter_code
_entity_poly.pdbx_strand_id
1 'polypeptide(L)'
;MFSHRRSWRRRVGDPKKNEKVDRDPSLVGSYKPISLIPCLDKILGNLFLLKFQRWFSINDVIDPNQYSFRENRCCELPVSKTVTKIQSLTNDLHAAFVSVDLKAAFDNMNWSILFGLFDKNHAPFAYRNFIYFYLINRCVVSNDYNLFVKNEIFKGCPQGSLLAPLLWNLYFNHVLQLNNDLYYLQAFADDLELVTLGRNREIVELDTNNPLDLIFRK
;
A
#
# COMPACT_ATOMS: atom_id res chain seq x y z
N MET A 1 16.17 -13.80 -34.62
CA MET A 1 14.81 -14.22 -34.21
C MET A 1 14.72 -14.30 -32.68
N PHE A 2 14.68 -13.16 -31.97
CA PHE A 2 14.42 -13.07 -30.51
C PHE A 2 14.01 -11.63 -30.16
N SER A 3 12.80 -11.18 -30.50
CA SER A 3 12.29 -9.85 -30.10
C SER A 3 11.20 -9.90 -29.03
N HIS A 4 10.85 -11.07 -28.50
CA HIS A 4 9.76 -11.24 -27.51
C HIS A 4 10.17 -11.02 -26.03
N ARG A 5 11.43 -10.68 -25.72
CA ARG A 5 11.95 -10.70 -24.34
C ARG A 5 11.47 -9.58 -23.38
N ARG A 6 10.58 -8.66 -23.79
CA ARG A 6 10.26 -7.45 -22.97
C ARG A 6 8.77 -7.06 -22.91
N SER A 7 7.86 -7.98 -23.21
CA SER A 7 6.40 -7.72 -23.16
C SER A 7 5.91 -7.35 -21.75
N TRP A 8 6.39 -8.05 -20.73
CA TRP A 8 5.94 -7.95 -19.33
C TRP A 8 6.26 -6.64 -18.59
N ARG A 9 7.22 -5.86 -19.07
CA ARG A 9 7.56 -4.53 -18.52
C ARG A 9 6.70 -3.43 -19.11
N ARG A 10 5.79 -3.77 -20.03
CA ARG A 10 4.84 -2.85 -20.66
C ARG A 10 3.50 -3.00 -19.96
N ARG A 11 3.04 -1.92 -19.34
CA ARG A 11 1.65 -1.78 -18.90
C ARG A 11 0.82 -1.47 -20.15
N VAL A 12 -0.10 -2.34 -20.54
CA VAL A 12 -1.09 -2.04 -21.59
C VAL A 12 -2.24 -1.34 -20.90
N GLY A 13 -2.59 -0.13 -21.35
CA GLY A 13 -3.77 0.58 -20.87
C GLY A 13 -5.05 -0.09 -21.37
N ASP A 14 -5.36 -1.29 -20.88
CA ASP A 14 -6.68 -1.88 -21.10
C ASP A 14 -7.61 -1.31 -20.01
N PRO A 15 -8.63 -0.52 -20.37
CA PRO A 15 -9.38 0.28 -19.42
C PRO A 15 -10.27 -0.58 -18.52
N LYS A 16 -9.83 -0.89 -17.29
CA LYS A 16 -10.78 -1.21 -16.21
C LYS A 16 -11.38 0.11 -15.71
N LYS A 17 -12.69 0.28 -15.92
CA LYS A 17 -13.47 1.39 -15.38
C LYS A 17 -13.37 1.34 -13.84
N ASN A 18 -13.00 2.45 -13.20
CA ASN A 18 -13.15 2.56 -11.76
C ASN A 18 -14.66 2.53 -11.44
N GLU A 19 -15.10 1.63 -10.55
CA GLU A 19 -16.51 1.52 -10.12
C GLU A 19 -16.99 2.70 -9.25
N LYS A 20 -16.16 3.71 -8.99
CA LYS A 20 -16.61 4.95 -8.34
C LYS A 20 -17.45 5.74 -9.36
N VAL A 21 -18.75 5.89 -9.07
CA VAL A 21 -19.84 6.41 -9.95
C VAL A 21 -19.60 7.83 -10.50
N ASP A 22 -18.59 8.55 -10.00
CA ASP A 22 -18.46 10.00 -10.17
C ASP A 22 -17.18 10.46 -10.92
N ARG A 23 -16.57 9.58 -11.73
CA ARG A 23 -15.39 9.96 -12.53
C ARG A 23 -15.73 10.05 -14.02
N ASP A 24 -15.45 11.22 -14.61
CA ASP A 24 -15.60 11.47 -16.04
C ASP A 24 -14.82 10.42 -16.85
N PRO A 25 -15.49 9.57 -17.66
CA PRO A 25 -14.84 8.55 -18.47
C PRO A 25 -13.85 9.10 -19.49
N SER A 26 -13.93 10.40 -19.84
CA SER A 26 -13.01 11.03 -20.79
C SER A 26 -11.62 11.30 -20.20
N LEU A 27 -11.48 11.29 -18.87
CA LEU A 27 -10.21 11.55 -18.20
C LEU A 27 -9.37 10.28 -18.06
N VAL A 28 -8.09 10.35 -18.46
CA VAL A 28 -7.10 9.26 -18.31
C VAL A 28 -6.98 8.78 -16.85
N GLY A 29 -7.15 9.66 -15.87
CA GLY A 29 -7.14 9.34 -14.43
C GLY A 29 -8.34 8.54 -13.93
N SER A 30 -9.36 8.33 -14.76
CA SER A 30 -10.56 7.55 -14.45
C SER A 30 -10.34 6.05 -14.65
N TYR A 31 -9.25 5.65 -15.30
CA TYR A 31 -8.89 4.26 -15.55
C TYR A 31 -7.77 3.79 -14.63
N LYS A 32 -7.87 2.54 -14.19
CA LYS A 32 -6.78 1.85 -13.47
C LYS A 32 -6.02 0.96 -14.47
N PRO A 33 -4.75 1.28 -14.78
CA PRO A 33 -4.06 0.58 -15.85
C PRO A 33 -3.45 -0.74 -15.34
N ILE A 34 -3.89 -1.86 -15.92
CA ILE A 34 -3.54 -3.21 -15.48
C ILE A 34 -2.20 -3.65 -16.10
N SER A 35 -1.34 -4.30 -15.31
CA SER A 35 -0.12 -4.93 -15.85
C SER A 35 -0.37 -6.42 -16.08
N LEU A 36 -0.29 -6.86 -17.34
CA LEU A 36 -0.35 -8.30 -17.68
C LEU A 36 1.01 -8.95 -17.40
N ILE A 37 1.09 -9.68 -16.29
CA ILE A 37 2.29 -10.42 -15.89
C ILE A 37 2.30 -11.80 -16.57
N PRO A 38 3.36 -12.20 -17.30
CA PRO A 38 3.46 -13.53 -17.88
C PRO A 38 3.35 -14.65 -16.84
N CYS A 39 2.88 -15.82 -17.27
CA CYS A 39 2.70 -16.97 -16.38
C CYS A 39 3.99 -17.37 -15.64
N LEU A 40 5.14 -17.35 -16.33
CA LEU A 40 6.42 -17.68 -15.70
C LEU A 40 6.78 -16.71 -14.57
N ASP A 41 6.57 -15.41 -14.79
CA ASP A 41 6.84 -14.39 -13.78
C ASP A 41 5.85 -14.48 -12.60
N LYS A 42 4.60 -14.91 -12.85
CA LYS A 42 3.64 -15.22 -11.77
C LYS A 42 4.12 -16.39 -10.92
N ILE A 43 4.60 -17.48 -11.54
CA ILE A 43 5.11 -18.66 -10.83
C ILE A 43 6.34 -18.28 -10.01
N LEU A 44 7.32 -17.61 -10.63
CA LEU A 44 8.54 -17.16 -9.95
C LEU A 44 8.22 -16.17 -8.83
N GLY A 45 7.34 -15.22 -9.11
CA GLY A 45 6.87 -14.24 -8.13
C GLY A 45 6.18 -14.91 -6.94
N ASN A 46 5.41 -15.97 -7.17
CA ASN A 46 4.76 -16.72 -6.09
C ASN A 46 5.77 -17.49 -5.23
N LEU A 47 6.74 -18.18 -5.84
CA LEU A 47 7.81 -18.86 -5.12
C LEU A 47 8.66 -17.89 -4.28
N PHE A 48 8.97 -16.73 -4.84
CA PHE A 48 9.65 -15.66 -4.13
C PHE A 48 8.79 -15.14 -2.97
N LEU A 49 7.50 -14.86 -3.22
CA LEU A 49 6.56 -14.35 -2.22
C LEU A 49 6.50 -15.27 -0.99
N LEU A 50 6.38 -16.59 -1.18
CA LEU A 50 6.35 -17.56 -0.07
C LEU A 50 7.58 -17.47 0.83
N LYS A 51 8.78 -17.42 0.23
CA LYS A 51 10.04 -17.29 0.99
C LYS A 51 10.12 -15.93 1.68
N PHE A 52 9.67 -14.88 1.00
CA PHE A 52 9.74 -13.53 1.50
C PHE A 52 8.78 -13.30 2.66
N GLN A 53 7.53 -13.74 2.55
CA GLN A 53 6.55 -13.72 3.64
C GLN A 53 7.05 -14.47 4.88
N ARG A 54 7.67 -15.65 4.68
CA ARG A 54 8.30 -16.38 5.78
C ARG A 54 9.39 -15.56 6.47
N TRP A 55 10.22 -14.85 5.71
CA TRP A 55 11.22 -13.95 6.28
C TRP A 55 10.57 -12.79 7.07
N PHE A 56 9.53 -12.15 6.53
CA PHE A 56 8.77 -11.11 7.24
C PHE A 56 8.18 -11.61 8.56
N SER A 57 7.63 -12.83 8.55
CA SER A 57 7.01 -13.46 9.72
C SER A 57 8.03 -13.79 10.82
N ILE A 58 9.17 -14.38 10.46
CA ILE A 58 10.23 -14.74 11.42
C ILE A 58 10.85 -13.51 12.09
N ASN A 59 10.94 -12.38 11.37
CA ASN A 59 11.59 -11.16 11.84
C ASN A 59 10.59 -10.10 12.34
N ASP A 60 9.30 -10.45 12.45
CA ASP A 60 8.19 -9.57 12.86
C ASP A 60 8.24 -8.17 12.21
N VAL A 61 8.47 -8.14 10.90
CA VAL A 61 8.75 -6.89 10.18
C VAL A 61 7.48 -6.07 9.95
N ILE A 62 6.29 -6.70 9.87
CA ILE A 62 5.02 -6.01 9.62
C ILE A 62 4.33 -5.62 10.92
N ASP A 63 3.97 -4.35 11.04
CA ASP A 63 3.28 -3.80 12.20
C ASP A 63 2.01 -4.61 12.53
N PRO A 64 1.76 -4.97 13.81
CA PRO A 64 0.60 -5.76 14.21
C PRO A 64 -0.76 -5.10 13.91
N ASN A 65 -0.80 -3.77 13.74
CA ASN A 65 -1.99 -3.01 13.36
C ASN A 65 -2.18 -2.88 11.83
N GLN A 66 -1.33 -3.54 11.02
CA GLN A 66 -1.61 -3.79 9.61
C GLN A 66 -2.32 -5.13 9.47
N TYR A 67 -3.56 -5.11 9.00
CA TYR A 67 -4.42 -6.29 8.91
C TYR A 67 -4.53 -6.86 7.50
N SER A 68 -4.20 -6.09 6.47
CA SER A 68 -4.37 -6.55 5.09
C SER A 68 -3.24 -7.45 4.62
N PHE A 69 -3.57 -8.38 3.71
CA PHE A 69 -2.62 -9.29 3.03
C PHE A 69 -1.73 -10.11 3.98
N ARG A 70 -2.25 -10.44 5.16
CA ARG A 70 -1.60 -11.30 6.15
C ARG A 70 -2.34 -12.62 6.26
N GLU A 71 -1.57 -13.69 6.46
CA GLU A 71 -2.15 -14.97 6.83
C GLU A 71 -2.93 -14.83 8.14
N ASN A 72 -4.09 -15.47 8.21
CA ASN A 72 -4.95 -15.48 9.40
C ASN A 72 -5.48 -14.11 9.85
N ARG A 73 -5.60 -13.13 8.94
CA ARG A 73 -6.27 -11.85 9.20
C ARG A 73 -7.44 -11.66 8.22
N CYS A 74 -8.57 -11.17 8.74
CA CYS A 74 -9.74 -10.80 7.95
C CYS A 74 -10.13 -9.34 8.22
N CYS A 75 -11.04 -8.80 7.40
CA CYS A 75 -11.54 -7.44 7.54
C CYS A 75 -12.36 -7.20 8.82
N GLU A 76 -12.89 -8.25 9.45
CA GLU A 76 -13.72 -8.12 10.66
C GLU A 76 -12.88 -7.80 11.90
N LEU A 77 -11.63 -8.27 11.94
CA LEU A 77 -10.71 -8.02 13.05
C LEU A 77 -10.42 -6.53 13.32
N PRO A 78 -10.02 -5.71 12.32
CA PRO A 78 -9.80 -4.28 12.55
C PRO A 78 -11.06 -3.56 13.01
N VAL A 79 -12.22 -3.87 12.42
CA VAL A 79 -13.50 -3.25 12.81
C VAL A 79 -13.84 -3.59 14.26
N SER A 80 -13.79 -4.87 14.63
CA SER A 80 -14.07 -5.32 16.00
C SER A 80 -13.12 -4.69 17.01
N LYS A 81 -11.83 -4.58 16.68
CA LYS A 81 -10.85 -3.90 17.52
C LYS A 81 -11.14 -2.42 17.71
N THR A 82 -11.46 -1.68 16.64
CA THR A 82 -11.84 -0.26 16.71
C THR A 82 -13.06 -0.07 17.60
N VAL A 83 -14.12 -0.87 17.39
CA VAL A 83 -15.35 -0.78 18.19
C VAL A 83 -15.06 -1.06 19.66
N THR A 84 -14.31 -2.13 19.96
CA THR A 84 -13.94 -2.49 21.33
C THR A 84 -13.10 -1.39 21.98
N LYS A 85 -12.15 -0.80 21.24
CA LYS A 85 -11.29 0.28 21.73
C LYS A 85 -12.14 1.51 22.09
N ILE A 86 -13.02 1.94 21.20
CA ILE A 86 -13.94 3.06 21.44
C ILE A 86 -14.83 2.75 22.66
N GLN A 87 -15.49 1.60 22.69
CA GLN A 87 -16.39 1.19 23.78
C GLN A 87 -15.69 1.11 25.15
N SER A 88 -14.45 0.62 25.18
CA SER A 88 -13.67 0.52 26.42
C SER A 88 -13.29 1.88 27.01
N LEU A 89 -13.38 2.95 26.21
CA LEU A 89 -12.84 4.27 26.54
C LEU A 89 -13.95 5.35 26.61
N THR A 90 -15.18 5.03 26.19
CA THR A 90 -16.32 5.96 26.14
C THR A 90 -17.00 6.27 27.47
N ASN A 91 -16.58 5.68 28.61
CA ASN A 91 -17.29 5.90 29.87
C ASN A 91 -17.24 7.36 30.37
N ASP A 92 -16.25 8.18 29.95
CA ASP A 92 -16.18 9.62 30.29
C ASP A 92 -15.39 10.47 29.25
N LEU A 93 -15.07 9.91 28.08
CA LEU A 93 -14.25 10.57 27.05
C LEU A 93 -15.01 10.70 25.73
N HIS A 94 -14.75 11.79 25.04
CA HIS A 94 -15.11 11.96 23.64
C HIS A 94 -14.12 11.19 22.76
N ALA A 95 -14.63 10.55 21.72
CA ALA A 95 -13.82 9.86 20.72
C ALA A 95 -13.98 10.51 19.35
N ALA A 96 -12.89 10.67 18.61
CA ALA A 96 -12.95 10.92 17.17
C ALA A 96 -12.42 9.71 16.41
N PHE A 97 -13.15 9.34 15.37
CA PHE A 97 -12.77 8.32 14.41
C PHE A 97 -12.58 9.00 13.06
N VAL A 98 -11.38 8.87 12.49
CA VAL A 98 -11.02 9.42 11.19
C VAL A 98 -10.57 8.29 10.29
N SER A 99 -11.20 8.18 9.11
CA SER A 99 -10.79 7.26 8.06
C SER A 99 -10.15 8.05 6.91
N VAL A 100 -8.97 7.61 6.49
CA VAL A 100 -8.16 8.23 5.44
C VAL A 100 -7.97 7.24 4.28
N ASP A 101 -8.51 7.59 3.11
CA ASP A 101 -8.34 6.85 1.84
C ASP A 101 -7.14 7.43 1.06
N LEU A 102 -6.08 6.63 0.88
CA LEU A 102 -4.86 7.07 0.20
C LEU A 102 -4.99 6.98 -1.32
N LYS A 103 -5.03 8.15 -1.97
CA LYS A 103 -5.14 8.24 -3.43
C LYS A 103 -3.95 7.54 -4.13
N ALA A 104 -4.27 6.48 -4.87
CA ALA A 104 -3.32 5.76 -5.71
C ALA A 104 -2.07 5.26 -4.95
N ALA A 105 -2.28 4.78 -3.72
CA ALA A 105 -1.28 4.23 -2.81
C ALA A 105 -0.18 3.40 -3.52
N PHE A 106 -0.57 2.31 -4.19
CA PHE A 106 0.36 1.40 -4.85
C PHE A 106 1.12 2.01 -6.02
N ASP A 107 0.56 3.01 -6.72
CA ASP A 107 1.23 3.70 -7.82
C ASP A 107 2.21 4.78 -7.32
N ASN A 108 2.04 5.25 -6.08
CA ASN A 108 2.82 6.35 -5.50
C ASN A 108 3.99 5.91 -4.61
N MET A 109 4.17 4.62 -4.36
CA MET A 109 5.23 4.11 -3.50
C MET A 109 6.64 4.51 -3.99
N ASN A 110 7.36 5.31 -3.21
CA ASN A 110 8.70 5.76 -3.57
C ASN A 110 9.73 4.63 -3.37
N TRP A 111 10.47 4.29 -4.43
CA TRP A 111 11.43 3.19 -4.38
C TRP A 111 12.62 3.48 -3.44
N SER A 112 13.12 4.71 -3.39
CA SER A 112 14.22 5.08 -2.50
C SER A 112 13.83 4.88 -1.03
N ILE A 113 12.61 5.26 -0.66
CA ILE A 113 12.07 5.04 0.69
C ILE A 113 11.90 3.54 0.95
N LEU A 114 11.35 2.78 -0.01
CA LEU A 114 11.20 1.33 0.11
C LEU A 114 12.54 0.61 0.35
N PHE A 115 13.59 0.98 -0.38
CA PHE A 115 14.93 0.40 -0.19
C PHE A 115 15.56 0.83 1.13
N GLY A 116 15.37 2.08 1.56
CA GLY A 116 15.76 2.52 2.90
C GLY A 116 15.07 1.73 4.01
N LEU A 117 13.81 1.34 3.83
CA LEU A 117 13.08 0.47 4.76
C LEU A 117 13.64 -0.95 4.76
N PHE A 118 14.03 -1.49 3.61
CA PHE A 118 14.72 -2.79 3.58
C PHE A 118 16.05 -2.75 4.35
N ASP A 119 16.80 -1.67 4.21
CA ASP A 119 18.06 -1.50 4.93
C ASP A 119 17.83 -1.37 6.45
N LYS A 120 16.83 -0.57 6.86
CA LYS A 120 16.40 -0.43 8.27
C LYS A 120 16.00 -1.77 8.90
N ASN A 121 15.36 -2.65 8.13
CA ASN A 121 14.91 -3.98 8.59
C ASN A 121 15.95 -5.09 8.32
N HIS A 122 17.19 -4.74 7.98
CA HIS A 122 18.28 -5.68 7.70
C HIS A 122 17.92 -6.78 6.69
N ALA A 123 17.16 -6.41 5.65
CA ALA A 123 16.70 -7.36 4.65
C ALA A 123 17.90 -8.00 3.91
N PRO A 124 17.92 -9.34 3.75
CA PRO A 124 18.94 -10.03 2.98
C PRO A 124 19.14 -9.42 1.59
N PHE A 125 20.40 -9.32 1.15
CA PHE A 125 20.74 -8.74 -0.15
C PHE A 125 19.99 -9.42 -1.31
N ALA A 126 19.82 -10.74 -1.24
CA ALA A 126 19.10 -11.50 -2.27
C ALA A 126 17.65 -11.00 -2.48
N TYR A 127 16.92 -10.68 -1.40
CA TYR A 127 15.55 -10.15 -1.50
C TYR A 127 15.55 -8.74 -2.07
N ARG A 128 16.41 -7.85 -1.56
CA ARG A 128 16.56 -6.49 -2.08
C ARG A 128 16.89 -6.49 -3.58
N ASN A 129 17.85 -7.30 -3.99
CA ASN A 129 18.28 -7.41 -5.38
C ASN A 129 17.16 -7.92 -6.30
N PHE A 130 16.39 -8.92 -5.85
CA PHE A 130 15.23 -9.41 -6.61
C PHE A 130 14.18 -8.31 -6.79
N ILE A 131 13.82 -7.61 -5.71
CA ILE A 131 12.84 -6.51 -5.75
C ILE A 131 13.34 -5.36 -6.64
N TYR A 132 14.65 -5.06 -6.62
CA TYR A 132 15.23 -4.04 -7.49
C TYR A 132 14.99 -4.37 -8.97
N PHE A 133 15.40 -5.57 -9.41
CA PHE A 133 15.22 -5.98 -10.81
C PHE A 133 13.76 -6.18 -11.22
N TYR A 134 12.89 -6.45 -10.24
CA TYR A 134 11.44 -6.50 -10.39
C TYR A 134 10.84 -5.12 -10.69
N LEU A 135 11.33 -4.06 -10.03
CA LEU A 135 10.76 -2.71 -10.12
C LEU A 135 11.34 -1.86 -11.25
N ILE A 136 12.63 -1.97 -11.55
CA ILE A 136 13.32 -1.09 -12.54
C ILE A 136 12.82 -1.31 -13.98
N ASN A 137 13.18 -0.41 -14.91
CA ASN A 137 12.96 -0.56 -16.35
C ASN A 137 11.50 -0.86 -16.76
N ARG A 138 10.54 -0.43 -15.95
CA ARG A 138 9.11 -0.56 -16.26
C ARG A 138 8.64 0.64 -17.06
N CYS A 139 7.71 0.41 -17.98
CA CYS A 139 7.10 1.46 -18.77
C CYS A 139 5.60 1.24 -18.93
N VAL A 140 4.86 2.35 -19.00
CA VAL A 140 3.46 2.34 -19.44
C VAL A 140 3.41 2.61 -20.92
N VAL A 141 2.66 1.77 -21.64
CA VAL A 141 2.37 1.95 -23.05
C VAL A 141 0.87 2.24 -23.16
N SER A 142 0.55 3.49 -23.49
CA SER A 142 -0.81 3.86 -23.92
C SER A 142 -0.92 3.64 -25.42
N ASN A 143 -2.02 3.04 -25.87
CA ASN A 143 -2.36 2.96 -27.28
C ASN A 143 -3.59 3.82 -27.50
N ASP A 144 -3.38 5.04 -28.00
CA ASP A 144 -4.46 5.97 -28.29
C ASP A 144 -4.51 6.18 -29.80
N TYR A 145 -5.43 5.49 -30.47
CA TYR A 145 -5.75 5.62 -31.91
C TYR A 145 -4.55 5.92 -32.85
N ASN A 146 -3.49 5.10 -32.77
CA ASN A 146 -2.22 5.15 -33.56
C ASN A 146 -1.01 5.86 -32.91
N LEU A 147 -1.11 6.36 -31.68
CA LEU A 147 0.04 6.90 -30.93
C LEU A 147 0.48 5.93 -29.83
N PHE A 148 1.71 5.43 -29.96
CA PHE A 148 2.38 4.65 -28.92
C PHE A 148 3.17 5.59 -28.00
N VAL A 149 2.59 5.96 -26.86
CA VAL A 149 3.30 6.74 -25.84
C VAL A 149 3.90 5.78 -24.82
N LYS A 150 5.24 5.79 -24.72
CA LYS A 150 6.00 5.01 -23.73
C LYS A 150 6.49 5.93 -22.61
N ASN A 151 5.91 5.81 -21.44
CA ASN A 151 6.33 6.54 -20.25
C ASN A 151 7.09 5.63 -19.30
N GLU A 152 8.29 6.03 -18.88
CA GLU A 152 9.06 5.30 -17.89
C GLU A 152 8.45 5.48 -16.49
N ILE A 153 8.52 4.41 -15.69
CA ILE A 153 7.98 4.38 -14.34
C ILE A 153 9.14 4.39 -13.36
N PHE A 154 9.11 5.32 -12.40
CA PHE A 154 10.13 5.47 -11.36
C PHE A 154 9.59 5.29 -9.93
N LYS A 155 8.30 4.95 -9.81
CA LYS A 155 7.62 4.72 -8.52
C LYS A 155 6.51 3.69 -8.63
N GLY A 156 6.02 3.23 -7.49
CA GLY A 156 4.89 2.32 -7.37
C GLY A 156 5.21 0.89 -7.76
N CYS A 157 4.18 0.05 -7.72
CA CYS A 157 4.21 -1.36 -8.08
C CYS A 157 3.36 -1.65 -9.32
N PRO A 158 3.53 -2.81 -9.99
CA PRO A 158 2.64 -3.21 -11.07
C PRO A 158 1.28 -3.59 -10.49
N GLN A 159 0.20 -3.04 -11.02
CA GLN A 159 -1.15 -3.48 -10.65
C GLN A 159 -1.37 -4.92 -11.12
N GLY A 160 -1.75 -5.81 -10.20
CA GLY A 160 -1.80 -7.26 -10.43
C GLY A 160 -0.52 -8.02 -10.03
N SER A 161 0.47 -7.31 -9.49
CA SER A 161 1.63 -7.93 -8.84
C SER A 161 1.24 -8.67 -7.57
N LEU A 162 1.71 -9.91 -7.44
CA LEU A 162 1.63 -10.69 -6.20
C LEU A 162 2.47 -10.08 -5.06
N LEU A 163 3.50 -9.28 -5.39
CA LEU A 163 4.42 -8.70 -4.41
C LEU A 163 3.96 -7.33 -3.92
N ALA A 164 3.20 -6.60 -4.73
CA ALA A 164 2.73 -5.25 -4.38
C ALA A 164 2.07 -5.15 -3.00
N PRO A 165 1.19 -6.08 -2.59
CA PRO A 165 0.54 -6.01 -1.28
C PRO A 165 1.52 -6.13 -0.11
N LEU A 166 2.48 -7.06 -0.20
CA LEU A 166 3.50 -7.23 0.84
C LEU A 166 4.47 -6.04 0.91
N LEU A 167 4.88 -5.51 -0.24
CA LEU A 167 5.72 -4.31 -0.31
C LEU A 167 5.01 -3.09 0.26
N TRP A 168 3.70 -2.96 0.01
CA TRP A 168 2.88 -1.90 0.58
C TRP A 168 2.80 -2.00 2.10
N ASN A 169 2.58 -3.20 2.66
CA ASN A 169 2.58 -3.39 4.10
C ASN A 169 3.89 -2.94 4.74
N LEU A 170 5.04 -3.32 4.17
CA LEU A 170 6.35 -2.82 4.63
C LEU A 170 6.43 -1.30 4.53
N TYR A 171 6.03 -0.75 3.39
CA TYR A 171 6.08 0.69 3.13
C TYR A 171 5.24 1.45 4.14
N PHE A 172 4.04 0.96 4.46
CA PHE A 172 3.07 1.63 5.32
C PHE A 172 3.38 1.52 6.81
N ASN A 173 4.23 0.57 7.23
CA ASN A 173 4.62 0.39 8.62
C ASN A 173 5.11 1.68 9.29
N HIS A 174 5.81 2.57 8.59
CA HIS A 174 6.33 3.79 9.19
C HIS A 174 5.23 4.75 9.67
N VAL A 175 4.04 4.67 9.06
CA VAL A 175 2.85 5.42 9.50
C VAL A 175 2.28 4.78 10.75
N LEU A 176 2.14 3.44 10.76
CA LEU A 176 1.62 2.71 11.91
C LEU A 176 2.55 2.77 13.12
N GLN A 177 3.87 2.91 12.91
CA GLN A 177 4.86 3.15 13.96
C GLN A 177 4.69 4.49 14.68
N LEU A 178 3.84 5.40 14.19
CA LEU A 178 3.48 6.64 14.89
C LEU A 178 2.49 6.40 16.03
N ASN A 179 1.84 5.24 16.08
CA ASN A 179 0.82 4.86 17.06
C ASN A 179 1.38 4.99 18.48
N ASN A 180 0.57 5.50 19.41
CA ASN A 180 0.96 5.72 20.80
C ASN A 180 -0.27 5.72 21.72
N ASP A 181 -0.09 6.13 22.98
CA ASP A 181 -1.16 6.12 23.98
C ASP A 181 -2.22 7.21 23.76
N LEU A 182 -1.89 8.30 23.03
CA LEU A 182 -2.80 9.41 22.73
C LEU A 182 -3.71 9.10 21.53
N TYR A 183 -3.16 8.43 20.52
CA TYR A 183 -3.90 8.11 19.31
C TYR A 183 -3.59 6.72 18.79
N TYR A 184 -4.64 6.02 18.41
CA TYR A 184 -4.57 4.67 17.88
C TYR A 184 -4.65 4.68 16.36
N LEU A 185 -3.65 4.07 15.71
CA LEU A 185 -3.60 3.90 14.26
C LEU A 185 -3.73 2.43 13.89
N GLN A 186 -4.57 2.15 12.90
CA GLN A 186 -4.57 0.86 12.22
C GLN A 186 -4.82 1.01 10.73
N ALA A 187 -4.45 -0.01 9.96
CA ALA A 187 -4.63 0.03 8.53
C ALA A 187 -5.09 -1.31 7.96
N PHE A 188 -5.84 -1.19 6.87
CA PHE A 188 -6.16 -2.30 5.99
C PHE A 188 -5.85 -1.87 4.55
N ALA A 189 -4.72 -2.35 4.02
CA ALA A 189 -4.22 -1.95 2.71
C ALA A 189 -3.99 -0.43 2.67
N ASP A 190 -4.66 0.28 1.78
CA ASP A 190 -4.61 1.73 1.59
C ASP A 190 -5.56 2.53 2.50
N ASP A 191 -6.45 1.86 3.23
CA ASP A 191 -7.33 2.48 4.22
C ASP A 191 -6.60 2.61 5.56
N LEU A 192 -6.47 3.84 6.05
CA LEU A 192 -5.94 4.14 7.38
C LEU A 192 -7.07 4.61 8.29
N GLU A 193 -7.10 4.07 9.50
CA GLU A 193 -8.00 4.50 10.56
C GLU A 193 -7.19 5.12 11.71
N LEU A 194 -7.65 6.27 12.17
CA LEU A 194 -7.13 7.01 13.31
C LEU A 194 -8.25 7.16 14.34
N VAL A 195 -7.97 6.76 15.57
CA VAL A 195 -8.86 6.94 16.72
C VAL A 195 -8.15 7.78 17.76
N THR A 196 -8.79 8.87 18.18
CA THR A 196 -8.30 9.73 19.27
C THR A 196 -9.36 9.87 20.34
N LEU A 197 -8.92 10.18 21.56
CA LEU A 197 -9.77 10.27 22.73
C LEU A 197 -9.40 11.51 23.53
N GLY A 198 -10.40 12.18 24.09
CA GLY A 198 -10.19 13.40 24.85
C GLY A 198 -11.34 13.71 25.79
N ARG A 199 -11.03 14.46 26.85
CA ARG A 199 -12.02 14.82 27.89
C ARG A 199 -13.01 15.88 27.43
N ASN A 200 -12.65 16.63 26.39
CA ASN A 200 -13.49 17.63 25.77
C ASN A 200 -13.20 17.69 24.27
N ARG A 201 -14.04 18.43 23.55
CA ARG A 201 -13.93 18.58 22.10
C ARG A 201 -12.59 19.18 21.66
N GLU A 202 -12.08 20.18 22.37
CA GLU A 202 -10.84 20.89 22.00
C GLU A 202 -9.62 19.97 22.03
N ILE A 203 -9.51 19.12 23.07
CA ILE A 203 -8.42 18.13 23.18
C ILE A 203 -8.54 17.11 22.06
N VAL A 204 -9.74 16.59 21.78
CA VAL A 204 -9.95 15.65 20.68
C VAL A 204 -9.53 16.26 19.35
N GLU A 205 -9.96 17.48 19.04
CA GLU A 205 -9.60 18.15 17.79
C GLU A 205 -8.08 18.35 17.67
N LEU A 206 -7.42 18.79 18.74
CA LEU A 206 -5.96 18.98 18.76
C LEU A 206 -5.21 17.66 18.58
N ASP A 207 -5.60 16.63 19.33
CA ASP A 207 -4.97 15.30 19.29
C ASP A 207 -5.28 14.54 18.00
N THR A 208 -6.36 14.88 17.28
CA THR A 208 -6.62 14.38 15.93
C THR A 208 -5.79 15.10 14.87
N ASN A 209 -5.69 16.43 14.95
CA ASN A 209 -5.02 17.22 13.91
C ASN A 209 -3.50 17.02 13.91
N ASN A 210 -2.87 16.89 15.08
CA ASN A 210 -1.43 16.67 15.22
C ASN A 210 -0.90 15.44 14.45
N PRO A 211 -1.46 14.22 14.63
CA PRO A 211 -1.03 13.05 13.86
C PRO A 211 -1.41 13.15 12.38
N LEU A 212 -2.56 13.75 12.03
CA LEU A 212 -2.92 13.95 10.62
C LEU A 212 -1.89 14.82 9.89
N ASP A 213 -1.47 15.92 10.50
CA ASP A 213 -0.42 16.79 9.94
C ASP A 213 0.90 16.03 9.75
N LEU A 214 1.27 15.16 10.69
CA LEU A 214 2.48 14.35 10.59
C LEU A 214 2.37 13.31 9.46
N ILE A 215 1.21 12.71 9.28
CA ILE A 215 0.92 11.73 8.23
C ILE A 215 0.96 12.40 6.85
N PHE A 216 0.36 13.59 6.69
CA PHE A 216 0.32 14.31 5.42
C PHE A 216 1.64 14.97 5.02
N ARG A 217 2.58 15.16 5.95
CA ARG A 217 3.92 15.72 5.68
C ARG A 217 4.95 14.67 5.23
N LYS A 218 4.69 13.37 5.41
CA LYS A 218 5.59 12.27 5.03
C LYS A 218 5.26 11.71 3.66
#